data_AF-A0A5E4KB86-F1
#
_entry.id   AF-A0A5E4KB86-F1
#
_cell.length_a   1.000
_cell.length_b   1.000
_cell.length_c   1.000
_cell.angle_alpha   90.00
_cell.angle_beta   90.00
_cell.angle_gamma   90.00
#
_symmetry.space_group_name_H-M   'P 1'
#
loop_
_entity.id
_entity.type
_entity.pdbx_description
1 polymer ?
#
loop_
_entity_poly.entity_id
_entity_poly.type
_entity_poly.pdbx_seq_one_letter_code
_entity_poly.pdbx_strand_id
1 'polypeptide(L)'
;MGFNCDTIVCGSLCCRNCAVLTEEEALTLIRNAKKEYGLELELKKYFRKAKGDNGLYYAVKMIKGECIFLNREKRCRVYRCRPKLCELYPVIDVDAVDERCPDIMKNKFSQEMLDALKKRYADEIDDRIRNEHTFRFI
;
A
#
# COMPACT_ATOMS: atom_id res chain seq x y z
N MET A 1 10.95 18.46 -1.16
CA MET A 1 10.89 17.83 0.18
C MET A 1 10.59 16.36 0.01
N GLY A 2 11.57 15.49 0.20
CA GLY A 2 11.35 14.05 0.18
C GLY A 2 10.63 13.67 1.46
N PHE A 3 9.33 13.35 1.36
CA PHE A 3 8.64 12.70 2.46
C PHE A 3 9.46 11.44 2.78
N ASN A 4 10.03 11.33 3.98
CA ASN A 4 10.53 10.08 4.50
C ASN A 4 9.46 9.66 5.50
N CYS A 5 8.74 8.56 5.24
CA CYS A 5 7.75 8.09 6.20
C CYS A 5 8.43 7.71 7.50
N ASP A 6 8.12 8.51 8.51
CA ASP A 6 8.25 8.15 9.88
C ASP A 6 6.82 7.92 10.41
N THR A 7 6.40 6.64 10.56
CA THR A 7 5.04 6.37 11.05
C THR A 7 4.87 6.75 12.51
N ILE A 8 5.97 7.01 13.26
CA ILE A 8 5.90 7.58 14.61
C ILE A 8 5.49 9.06 14.52
N VAL A 9 6.04 9.81 13.55
CA VAL A 9 5.72 11.24 13.33
C VAL A 9 4.36 11.43 12.66
N CYS A 10 4.04 10.59 11.68
CA CYS A 10 2.78 10.67 10.92
C CYS A 10 1.61 10.01 11.67
N GLY A 11 1.87 8.98 12.48
CA GLY A 11 0.82 8.15 13.09
C GLY A 11 0.04 7.30 12.08
N SER A 12 0.43 7.31 10.79
CA SER A 12 -0.33 6.65 9.73
C SER A 12 -0.51 5.15 9.96
N LEU A 13 -1.72 4.69 9.65
CA LEU A 13 -2.11 3.29 9.72
C LEU A 13 -1.91 2.58 8.36
N CYS A 14 -1.18 3.18 7.40
CA CYS A 14 -0.98 2.59 6.07
C CYS A 14 -0.35 1.19 6.13
N CYS A 15 0.56 0.96 7.08
CA CYS A 15 1.19 -0.35 7.29
C CYS A 15 0.31 -1.34 8.07
N ARG A 16 -0.96 -0.99 8.33
CA ARG A 16 -2.02 -1.91 8.79
C ARG A 16 -2.98 -2.30 7.67
N ASN A 17 -2.88 -1.66 6.51
CA ASN A 17 -3.64 -2.04 5.33
C ASN A 17 -2.90 -3.15 4.58
N CYS A 18 -3.64 -4.20 4.25
CA CYS A 18 -3.13 -5.33 3.49
C CYS A 18 -3.14 -4.95 2.00
N ALA A 19 -2.10 -4.25 1.53
CA ALA A 19 -2.00 -3.86 0.12
C ALA A 19 -2.04 -5.11 -0.78
N VAL A 20 -2.92 -5.09 -1.78
CA VAL A 20 -3.04 -6.13 -2.81
C VAL A 20 -2.43 -5.61 -4.10
N LEU A 21 -1.59 -6.42 -4.72
CA LEU A 21 -0.79 -6.04 -5.88
C LEU A 21 -1.07 -6.99 -7.04
N THR A 22 -0.89 -6.51 -8.25
CA THR A 22 -0.72 -7.39 -9.41
C THR A 22 0.62 -8.13 -9.31
N GLU A 23 0.79 -9.18 -10.11
CA GLU A 23 2.07 -9.89 -10.18
C GLU A 23 3.21 -8.97 -10.64
N GLU A 24 2.94 -8.15 -11.66
CA GLU A 24 3.91 -7.19 -12.20
C GLU A 24 4.34 -6.16 -11.14
N GLU A 25 3.39 -5.62 -10.39
CA GLU A 25 3.68 -4.64 -9.34
C GLU A 25 4.49 -5.29 -8.21
N ALA A 26 4.15 -6.52 -7.80
CA ALA A 26 4.91 -7.26 -6.80
C ALA A 26 6.36 -7.54 -7.25
N LEU A 27 6.56 -7.97 -8.50
CA LEU A 27 7.90 -8.18 -9.07
C LEU A 27 8.69 -6.87 -9.18
N THR A 28 8.02 -5.76 -9.51
CA THR A 28 8.63 -4.43 -9.56
C THR A 28 9.05 -3.95 -8.18
N LEU A 29 8.21 -4.12 -7.16
CA LEU A 29 8.57 -3.85 -5.77
C LEU A 29 9.79 -4.68 -5.34
N ILE A 30 9.85 -5.98 -5.66
CA ILE A 30 11.00 -6.84 -5.34
C ILE A 30 12.29 -6.29 -5.97
N ARG A 31 12.27 -5.96 -7.27
CA ARG A 31 13.42 -5.40 -7.99
C ARG A 31 13.87 -4.08 -7.39
N ASN A 32 12.93 -3.17 -7.13
CA ASN A 32 13.23 -1.85 -6.61
C ASN A 32 13.70 -1.90 -5.16
N ALA A 33 13.13 -2.78 -4.33
CA ALA A 33 13.58 -2.97 -2.95
C ALA A 33 15.04 -3.47 -2.90
N LYS A 34 15.43 -4.38 -3.80
CA LYS A 34 16.83 -4.80 -3.93
C LYS A 34 17.74 -3.66 -4.39
N LYS A 35 17.32 -2.88 -5.39
CA LYS A 35 18.11 -1.76 -5.93
C LYS A 35 18.28 -0.60 -4.94
N GLU A 36 17.18 -0.14 -4.34
CA GLU A 36 17.15 1.07 -3.51
C GLU A 36 17.62 0.81 -2.07
N TYR A 37 17.42 -0.41 -1.57
CA TYR A 37 17.61 -0.72 -0.15
C TYR A 37 18.45 -1.97 0.11
N GLY A 38 18.91 -2.69 -0.93
CA GLY A 38 19.59 -3.97 -0.76
C GLY A 38 18.72 -5.06 -0.14
N LEU A 39 17.38 -4.90 -0.17
CA LEU A 39 16.45 -5.84 0.44
C LEU A 39 16.15 -6.99 -0.51
N GLU A 40 16.59 -8.20 -0.13
CA GLU A 40 16.25 -9.41 -0.86
C GLU A 40 14.87 -9.93 -0.47
N LEU A 41 13.92 -9.76 -1.40
CA LEU A 41 12.54 -10.15 -1.25
C LEU A 41 12.22 -11.35 -2.15
N GLU A 42 11.59 -12.37 -1.58
CA GLU A 42 11.09 -13.54 -2.30
C GLU A 42 9.56 -13.49 -2.36
N LEU A 43 9.00 -13.59 -3.57
CA LEU A 43 7.54 -13.44 -3.78
C LEU A 43 6.72 -14.34 -2.84
N LYS A 44 7.06 -15.64 -2.76
CA LYS A 44 6.35 -16.64 -1.92
C LYS A 44 6.46 -16.39 -0.41
N LYS A 45 7.49 -15.67 0.04
CA LYS A 45 7.77 -15.46 1.47
C LYS A 45 7.12 -14.18 1.99
N TYR A 46 7.14 -13.13 1.17
CA TYR A 46 6.71 -11.79 1.55
C TYR A 46 5.30 -11.42 1.06
N PHE A 47 4.74 -12.21 0.14
CA PHE A 47 3.40 -12.00 -0.39
C PHE A 47 2.57 -13.27 -0.24
N ARG A 48 1.28 -13.10 0.04
CA ARG A 48 0.27 -14.17 0.02
C ARG A 48 -0.47 -14.08 -1.30
N LYS A 49 -0.73 -15.21 -1.94
CA LYS A 49 -1.59 -15.23 -3.10
C LYS A 49 -3.01 -14.92 -2.67
N ALA A 50 -3.67 -14.08 -3.44
CA ALA A 50 -5.05 -13.69 -3.25
C ALA A 50 -5.79 -13.92 -4.57
N LYS A 51 -6.84 -14.74 -4.53
CA LYS A 51 -7.73 -14.92 -5.68
C LYS A 51 -8.92 -13.98 -5.51
N GLY A 52 -9.14 -13.13 -6.49
CA GLY A 52 -10.39 -12.41 -6.65
C GLY A 52 -11.18 -12.97 -7.84
N ASP A 53 -12.33 -12.39 -8.11
CA ASP A 53 -13.23 -12.78 -9.20
C ASP A 53 -12.65 -12.42 -10.57
N ASN A 54 -11.88 -11.34 -10.63
CA ASN A 54 -11.24 -10.82 -11.83
C ASN A 54 -9.79 -11.32 -11.99
N GLY A 55 -9.21 -12.07 -11.05
CA GLY A 55 -7.81 -12.48 -11.19
C GLY A 55 -7.09 -13.12 -10.00
N LEU A 56 -5.79 -13.35 -10.21
CA LEU A 56 -4.84 -13.71 -9.17
C LEU A 56 -3.97 -12.50 -8.83
N TYR A 57 -3.81 -12.25 -7.54
CA TYR A 57 -3.11 -11.10 -6.98
C TYR A 57 -2.16 -11.54 -5.86
N TYR A 58 -1.37 -10.59 -5.39
CA TYR A 58 -0.38 -10.79 -4.35
C TYR A 58 -0.60 -9.76 -3.24
N ALA A 59 -1.13 -10.22 -2.12
CA ALA A 59 -1.29 -9.41 -0.93
C ALA A 59 0.01 -9.37 -0.13
N VAL A 60 0.45 -8.17 0.27
CA VAL A 60 1.61 -8.04 1.16
C VAL A 60 1.33 -8.78 2.46
N LYS A 61 2.28 -9.62 2.89
CA LYS A 61 2.12 -10.42 4.10
C LYS A 61 2.06 -9.53 5.33
N MET A 62 1.06 -9.80 6.18
CA MET A 62 0.90 -9.18 7.48
C MET A 62 1.37 -10.15 8.58
N ILE A 63 2.13 -9.66 9.55
CA ILE A 63 2.59 -10.42 10.73
C ILE A 63 2.06 -9.69 11.97
N LYS A 64 1.22 -10.37 12.76
CA LYS A 64 0.57 -9.80 13.95
C LYS A 64 -0.14 -8.46 13.67
N GLY A 65 -0.79 -8.34 12.51
CA GLY A 65 -1.52 -7.14 12.10
C GLY A 65 -0.66 -6.01 11.51
N GLU A 66 0.64 -6.22 11.33
CA GLU A 66 1.55 -5.23 10.74
C GLU A 66 2.15 -5.71 9.43
N CYS A 67 2.33 -4.79 8.48
CA CYS A 67 2.99 -5.05 7.22
C CYS A 67 4.42 -5.56 7.44
N ILE A 68 4.81 -6.59 6.70
CA ILE A 68 6.16 -7.17 6.79
C ILE A 68 7.28 -6.16 6.51
N PHE A 69 7.00 -5.05 5.81
CA PHE A 69 7.98 -4.00 5.55
C PHE A 69 8.13 -2.98 6.68
N LEU A 70 7.29 -3.03 7.72
CA LEU A 70 7.43 -2.18 8.90
C LEU A 70 8.57 -2.71 9.80
N ASN A 71 9.57 -1.88 10.08
CA ASN A 71 10.66 -2.25 10.99
C ASN A 71 10.24 -2.05 12.47
N ARG A 72 11.16 -2.39 13.40
CA ARG A 72 10.93 -2.24 14.86
C ARG A 72 10.71 -0.79 15.29
N GLU A 73 11.32 0.16 14.58
CA GLU A 73 11.15 1.61 14.78
C GLU A 73 9.88 2.16 14.11
N LYS A 74 8.98 1.30 13.61
CA LYS A 74 7.78 1.70 12.89
C LYS A 74 8.09 2.58 11.68
N ARG A 75 9.08 2.19 10.88
CA ARG A 75 9.42 2.83 9.60
C ARG A 75 9.27 1.84 8.46
N CYS A 76 8.68 2.30 7.36
CA CYS A 76 8.51 1.49 6.15
C CYS A 76 9.84 1.32 5.44
N ARG A 77 10.31 0.07 5.33
CA ARG A 77 11.61 -0.26 4.73
C ARG A 77 11.66 -0.14 3.21
N VAL A 78 10.51 0.01 2.55
CA VAL A 78 10.38 0.13 1.09
C VAL A 78 9.76 1.47 0.69
N TYR A 79 9.86 2.50 1.53
CA TYR A 79 9.04 3.69 1.40
C TYR A 79 9.15 4.39 0.02
N ARG A 80 10.34 4.49 -0.57
CA ARG A 80 10.57 5.15 -1.87
C ARG A 80 10.11 4.33 -3.07
N CYS A 81 9.91 3.03 -2.90
CA CYS A 81 9.47 2.13 -3.96
C CYS A 81 8.19 1.39 -3.56
N ARG A 82 7.37 2.01 -2.71
CA ARG A 82 6.16 1.40 -2.17
C ARG A 82 5.13 1.15 -3.28
N PRO A 83 4.23 0.15 -3.12
CA PRO A 83 3.15 -0.10 -4.06
C PRO A 83 2.24 1.11 -4.23
N LYS A 84 1.55 1.22 -5.36
CA LYS A 84 0.65 2.33 -5.70
C LYS A 84 -0.44 2.54 -4.65
N LEU A 85 -1.06 1.48 -4.16
CA LEU A 85 -2.02 1.57 -3.04
C LEU A 85 -1.41 2.24 -1.80
N CYS A 86 -0.13 1.95 -1.50
CA CYS A 86 0.59 2.58 -0.38
C CYS A 86 1.04 4.01 -0.69
N GLU A 87 1.25 4.36 -1.96
CA GLU A 87 1.55 5.74 -2.39
C GLU A 87 0.36 6.68 -2.24
N LEU A 88 -0.84 6.15 -2.45
CA LEU A 88 -2.08 6.90 -2.51
C LEU A 88 -2.82 7.00 -1.16
N TYR A 89 -2.38 6.26 -0.14
CA TYR A 89 -2.92 6.39 1.22
C TYR A 89 -2.91 7.87 1.68
N PRO A 90 -4.01 8.42 2.21
CA PRO A 90 -5.16 7.73 2.82
C PRO A 90 -6.32 7.35 1.89
N VAL A 91 -6.22 7.54 0.57
CA VAL A 91 -7.24 7.08 -0.37
C VAL A 91 -7.25 5.56 -0.43
N ILE A 92 -8.41 4.95 -0.21
CA ILE A 92 -8.61 3.50 -0.21
C ILE A 92 -9.61 3.04 -1.26
N ASP A 93 -10.33 3.97 -1.89
CA ASP A 93 -11.20 3.74 -3.05
C ASP A 93 -11.38 5.04 -3.83
N VAL A 94 -11.97 4.99 -5.03
CA VAL A 94 -12.27 6.17 -5.87
C VAL A 94 -13.09 7.22 -5.11
N ASP A 95 -13.98 6.78 -4.22
CA ASP A 95 -14.84 7.67 -3.44
C ASP A 95 -14.52 7.67 -1.94
N ALA A 96 -13.58 6.82 -1.48
CA ALA A 96 -13.35 6.59 -0.05
C ALA A 96 -11.90 6.88 0.40
N VAL A 97 -11.80 7.35 1.64
CA VAL A 97 -10.54 7.52 2.37
C VAL A 97 -10.60 6.73 3.68
N ASP A 98 -9.45 6.34 4.22
CA ASP A 98 -9.39 5.77 5.58
C ASP A 98 -9.62 6.87 6.61
N GLU A 99 -10.86 7.00 7.08
CA GLU A 99 -11.27 8.00 8.08
C GLU A 99 -10.52 7.86 9.42
N ARG A 100 -9.91 6.70 9.66
CA ARG A 100 -9.09 6.45 10.86
C ARG A 100 -7.64 6.92 10.69
N CYS A 101 -7.27 7.39 9.51
CA CYS A 101 -5.96 8.00 9.28
C CYS A 101 -5.83 9.26 10.16
N PRO A 102 -4.79 9.38 11.01
CA PRO A 102 -4.65 10.55 11.87
C PRO A 102 -4.53 11.87 11.11
N ASP A 103 -3.98 11.86 9.90
CA ASP A 103 -3.87 13.06 9.07
C ASP A 103 -5.22 13.45 8.46
N ILE A 104 -6.13 12.49 8.22
CA ILE A 104 -7.53 12.77 7.88
C ILE A 104 -8.26 13.33 9.11
N MET A 105 -8.17 12.67 10.26
CA MET A 105 -8.83 13.12 11.51
C MET A 105 -8.39 14.52 11.95
N LYS A 106 -7.15 14.91 11.65
CA LYS A 106 -6.58 16.23 11.96
C LYS A 106 -6.80 17.25 10.83
N ASN A 107 -7.59 16.93 9.81
CA ASN A 107 -7.86 17.77 8.64
C ASN A 107 -6.60 18.32 7.97
N LYS A 108 -5.55 17.49 7.85
CA LYS A 108 -4.29 17.91 7.20
C LYS A 108 -4.33 17.82 5.68
N PHE A 109 -5.33 17.16 5.12
CA PHE A 109 -5.57 17.12 3.69
C PHE A 109 -6.67 18.11 3.34
N SER A 110 -6.42 18.99 2.36
CA SER A 110 -7.51 19.76 1.76
C SER A 110 -8.36 18.87 0.87
N GLN A 111 -9.59 19.30 0.58
CA GLN A 111 -10.48 18.57 -0.33
C GLN A 111 -9.83 18.41 -1.73
N GLU A 112 -9.19 19.47 -2.24
CA GLU A 112 -8.46 19.44 -3.52
C GLU A 112 -7.36 18.38 -3.54
N MET A 113 -6.60 18.23 -2.45
CA MET A 113 -5.57 17.19 -2.35
C MET A 113 -6.18 15.78 -2.36
N LEU A 114 -7.30 15.58 -1.67
CA LEU A 114 -7.99 14.29 -1.65
C LEU A 114 -8.57 13.95 -3.02
N ASP A 115 -9.18 14.92 -3.70
CA ASP A 115 -9.74 14.74 -5.04
C ASP A 115 -8.65 14.39 -6.06
N ALA A 116 -7.49 15.04 -5.96
CA ALA A 116 -6.33 14.71 -6.79
C ALA A 116 -5.82 13.28 -6.52
N LEU A 117 -5.77 12.83 -5.26
CA LEU A 117 -5.36 11.47 -4.92
C LEU A 117 -6.40 10.43 -5.35
N LYS A 118 -7.70 10.73 -5.22
CA LYS A 118 -8.80 9.88 -5.71
C LYS A 118 -8.76 9.70 -7.22
N LYS A 119 -8.49 10.79 -7.95
CA LYS A 119 -8.27 10.73 -9.39
C LYS A 119 -7.07 9.83 -9.73
N ARG A 120 -5.95 10.00 -9.05
CA ARG A 120 -4.78 9.10 -9.22
C ARG A 120 -5.10 7.66 -8.86
N TYR A 121 -5.96 7.41 -7.88
CA TYR A 121 -6.42 6.06 -7.55
C TYR A 121 -7.21 5.44 -8.71
N ALA A 122 -8.13 6.19 -9.32
CA ALA A 122 -8.81 5.77 -10.53
C ALA A 122 -7.80 5.54 -11.68
N ASP A 123 -6.85 6.43 -11.88
CA ASP A 123 -5.95 6.34 -13.05
C ASP A 123 -4.82 5.29 -12.90
N GLU A 124 -4.31 5.07 -11.68
CA GLU A 124 -3.08 4.29 -11.43
C GLU A 124 -3.32 2.89 -10.82
N ILE A 125 -4.46 2.66 -10.13
CA ILE A 125 -4.75 1.34 -9.57
C ILE A 125 -5.39 0.48 -10.65
N ASP A 126 -4.86 -0.73 -10.81
CA ASP A 126 -5.36 -1.73 -11.76
C ASP A 126 -6.88 -1.90 -11.62
N ASP A 127 -7.60 -1.71 -12.73
CA ASP A 127 -9.06 -1.78 -12.78
C ASP A 127 -9.60 -3.09 -12.18
N ARG A 128 -8.86 -4.20 -12.36
CA ARG A 128 -9.26 -5.50 -11.81
C ARG A 128 -9.21 -5.45 -10.30
N ILE A 129 -8.16 -4.90 -9.70
CA ILE A 129 -8.08 -4.72 -8.24
C ILE A 129 -9.19 -3.80 -7.73
N ARG A 130 -9.47 -2.68 -8.41
CA ARG A 130 -10.54 -1.76 -7.98
C ARG A 130 -11.92 -2.40 -8.03
N ASN A 131 -12.18 -3.25 -9.02
CA ASN A 131 -13.46 -3.91 -9.23
C ASN A 131 -13.66 -5.17 -8.36
N GLU A 132 -12.72 -5.47 -7.46
CA GLU A 132 -12.79 -6.65 -6.59
C GLU A 132 -13.48 -6.31 -5.27
N HIS A 133 -14.64 -6.93 -5.04
CA HIS A 133 -15.34 -6.79 -3.76
C HIS A 133 -14.78 -7.74 -2.69
N THR A 134 -14.18 -8.86 -3.10
CA THR A 134 -13.64 -9.85 -2.16
C THR A 134 -12.34 -10.47 -2.66
N PHE A 135 -11.40 -10.67 -1.75
CA PHE A 135 -10.18 -11.44 -2.00
C PHE A 135 -10.16 -12.68 -1.11
N ARG A 136 -9.87 -13.84 -1.70
CA ARG A 136 -9.70 -15.11 -1.01
C ARG A 136 -8.22 -15.49 -0.98
N PHE A 137 -7.62 -15.57 0.19
CA PHE A 137 -6.23 -16.02 0.32
C PHE A 137 -6.13 -17.52 0.01
N ILE A 138 -5.16 -17.89 -0.84
CA ILE A 138 -4.95 -19.27 -1.32
C ILE A 138 -3.48 -19.70 -1.18
#